data_AF-A0AAD1YIQ6-F1
#
_entry.id   AF-A0AAD1YIQ6-F1
#
_cell.length_a   1.000
_cell.length_b   1.000
_cell.length_c   1.000
_cell.angle_alpha   90.00
_cell.angle_beta   90.00
_cell.angle_gamma   90.00
#
_symmetry.space_group_name_H-M   'P 1'
#
loop_
_entity.id
_entity.type
_entity.pdbx_description
1 polymer ?
#
loop_
_entity_poly.entity_id
_entity_poly.type
_entity_poly.pdbx_seq_one_letter_code
_entity_poly.pdbx_strand_id
1 'polypeptide(L)'
;MEVMAKMAKKLVALVEFPKSSFGHKYGYFTYIEDLKENDLLLVQTRTSYSLALFRGYTNKKAYTDVAKSWIVKNLQSNINDFEEKLLLGDLE
;
A
#
# COMPACT_ATOMS: atom_id res chain seq x y z
N MET A 1 -6.59 -33.69 -0.37
CA MET A 1 -6.55 -32.34 -0.97
C MET A 1 -5.87 -31.44 0.03
N GLU A 2 -4.57 -31.29 -0.13
CA GLU A 2 -3.73 -30.49 0.73
C GLU A 2 -3.97 -29.03 0.36
N VAL A 3 -4.66 -28.29 1.23
CA VAL A 3 -4.76 -26.83 1.13
C VAL A 3 -3.36 -26.32 1.41
N MET A 4 -2.55 -26.19 0.37
CA MET A 4 -1.30 -25.44 0.45
C MET A 4 -1.70 -24.00 0.78
N ALA A 5 -1.62 -23.64 2.06
CA ALA A 5 -1.65 -22.27 2.47
C ALA A 5 -0.54 -21.57 1.69
N LYS A 6 -0.91 -20.83 0.63
CA LYS A 6 -0.01 -19.99 -0.14
C LYS A 6 0.62 -19.03 0.86
N MET A 7 1.82 -19.34 1.34
CA MET A 7 2.55 -18.45 2.24
C MET A 7 2.73 -17.15 1.48
N ALA A 8 2.02 -16.10 1.89
CA ALA A 8 2.09 -14.81 1.22
C ALA A 8 3.54 -14.34 1.22
N LYS A 9 4.10 -14.10 0.02
CA LYS A 9 5.51 -13.77 -0.13
C LYS A 9 5.76 -12.41 0.50
N LYS A 10 6.75 -12.29 1.37
CA LYS A 10 7.18 -10.99 1.90
C LYS A 10 7.79 -10.16 0.76
N LEU A 11 7.18 -9.01 0.45
CA LEU A 11 7.61 -8.08 -0.59
C LEU A 11 8.04 -6.74 0.02
N VAL A 12 8.77 -5.95 -0.76
CA VAL A 12 9.06 -4.55 -0.45
C VAL A 12 8.41 -3.66 -1.51
N ALA A 13 7.50 -2.81 -1.06
CA ALA A 13 6.82 -1.81 -1.85
C ALA A 13 7.49 -0.45 -1.68
N LEU A 14 7.63 0.29 -2.77
CA LEU A 14 7.95 1.70 -2.75
C LEU A 14 6.66 2.50 -2.57
N VAL A 15 6.66 3.39 -1.59
CA VAL A 15 5.54 4.31 -1.35
C VAL A 15 6.01 5.74 -1.37
N GLU A 16 5.12 6.64 -1.72
CA GLU A 16 5.36 8.08 -1.75
C GLU A 16 4.27 8.80 -0.99
N PHE A 17 4.65 9.77 -0.16
CA PHE A 17 3.68 10.55 0.62
C PHE A 17 3.20 11.75 -0.19
N PRO A 18 1.87 11.93 -0.41
CA PRO A 18 1.34 13.01 -1.25
C PRO A 18 1.76 14.42 -0.83
N LYS A 19 2.03 14.64 0.46
CA LYS A 19 2.44 15.95 1.01
C LYS A 19 3.96 16.13 1.16
N SER A 20 4.77 15.17 0.68
CA SER A 20 6.22 15.27 0.74
C SER A 20 6.73 16.20 -0.36
N SER A 21 7.36 17.31 0.01
CA SER A 21 7.85 18.36 -0.90
C SER A 21 8.83 17.91 -2.00
N PHE A 22 9.34 16.68 -1.95
CA PHE A 22 10.44 16.23 -2.82
C PHE A 22 10.21 14.85 -3.48
N GLY A 23 8.99 14.32 -3.48
CA GLY A 23 8.69 13.04 -4.16
C GLY A 23 9.54 11.85 -3.68
N HIS A 24 10.01 11.89 -2.43
CA HIS A 24 10.84 10.83 -1.87
C HIS A 24 10.06 9.52 -1.78
N LYS A 25 10.70 8.45 -2.27
CA LYS A 25 10.18 7.09 -2.20
C LYS A 25 10.76 6.37 -0.99
N TYR A 26 9.91 5.63 -0.29
CA TYR A 26 10.27 4.90 0.92
C TYR A 26 9.93 3.41 0.75
N GLY A 27 10.80 2.54 1.27
CA GLY A 27 10.58 1.10 1.26
C GLY A 27 9.71 0.65 2.43
N TYR A 28 8.64 -0.10 2.15
CA TYR A 28 7.73 -0.68 3.13
C TYR A 28 7.52 -2.17 2.86
N PHE A 29 7.40 -2.96 3.92
CA PHE A 29 7.07 -4.38 3.79
C PHE A 29 5.59 -4.58 3.50
N THR A 30 5.26 -5.62 2.73
CA THR A 30 3.89 -6.02 2.47
C THR A 30 3.78 -7.49 2.09
N TYR A 31 2.59 -8.05 2.26
CA TYR A 31 2.18 -9.35 1.73
C TYR A 31 1.15 -9.23 0.60
N ILE A 32 0.77 -8.01 0.24
CA ILE A 32 -0.19 -7.72 -0.83
C ILE A 32 0.58 -7.81 -2.15
N GLU A 33 0.15 -8.70 -3.05
CA GLU A 33 0.85 -9.02 -4.32
C GLU A 33 0.29 -8.26 -5.54
N ASP A 34 -0.92 -7.69 -5.42
CA ASP A 34 -1.73 -7.15 -6.50
C ASP A 34 -1.92 -5.62 -6.42
N LEU A 35 -1.00 -4.90 -5.75
CA LEU A 35 -1.03 -3.44 -5.69
C LEU A 35 -0.78 -2.83 -7.08
N LYS A 36 -1.58 -1.82 -7.43
CA LYS A 36 -1.45 -1.04 -8.67
C LYS A 36 -0.84 0.32 -8.40
N GLU A 37 -0.11 0.83 -9.38
CA GLU A 37 0.51 2.15 -9.27
C GLU A 37 -0.54 3.22 -8.94
N ASN A 38 -0.23 4.08 -7.97
CA ASN A 38 -1.12 5.08 -7.37
C ASN A 38 -2.20 4.55 -6.42
N ASP A 39 -2.24 3.25 -6.09
CA ASP A 39 -3.14 2.76 -5.04
C ASP A 39 -2.89 3.53 -3.73
N LEU A 40 -3.98 3.98 -3.10
CA LEU A 40 -3.91 4.62 -1.79
C LEU A 40 -3.73 3.57 -0.70
N LEU A 41 -2.64 3.68 0.05
CA LEU A 41 -2.25 2.73 1.08
C LEU A 41 -2.30 3.36 2.46
N LEU A 42 -2.81 2.61 3.43
CA LEU A 42 -2.59 2.88 4.85
C LEU A 42 -1.26 2.22 5.26
N VAL A 43 -0.32 3.02 5.74
CA VAL A 43 1.02 2.57 6.11
C VAL A 43 1.37 2.91 7.56
N GLN A 44 2.19 2.06 8.18
CA GLN A 44 2.67 2.27 9.55
C GLN A 44 3.80 3.31 9.59
N THR A 45 3.68 4.31 10.45
CA THR A 45 4.80 5.20 10.80
C THR A 45 5.37 4.81 12.18
N ARG A 46 6.38 5.52 12.67
CA ARG A 46 7.03 5.21 13.95
C ARG A 46 6.07 5.19 15.14
N THR A 47 5.06 6.06 15.15
CA THR A 47 4.14 6.25 16.29
C THR A 47 2.67 6.33 15.86
N SER A 48 2.37 6.25 14.56
CA SER A 48 1.02 6.42 14.03
C SER A 48 0.85 5.67 12.71
N TYR A 49 -0.21 6.01 11.97
CA TYR A 49 -0.44 5.56 10.60
C TYR A 49 -0.55 6.77 9.69
N SER A 50 -0.25 6.58 8.41
CA SER A 50 -0.33 7.63 7.40
C SER A 50 -0.81 7.06 6.07
N LEU A 51 -1.23 7.95 5.17
CA LEU A 51 -1.62 7.63 3.81
C LEU A 51 -0.45 7.83 2.86
N ALA A 52 -0.19 6.85 2.01
CA ALA A 52 0.85 6.90 0.99
C ALA A 52 0.36 6.29 -0.32
N LEU A 53 0.96 6.69 -1.44
CA LEU A 53 0.67 6.16 -2.77
C LEU A 53 1.66 5.06 -3.11
N PHE A 54 1.18 3.96 -3.68
CA PHE A 54 2.04 2.92 -4.19
C PHE A 54 2.78 3.35 -5.46
N ARG A 55 4.08 3.06 -5.53
CA ARG A 55 4.96 3.37 -6.67
C ARG A 55 5.59 2.14 -7.33
N GLY A 56 5.24 0.93 -6.88
CA GLY A 56 5.80 -0.32 -7.40
C GLY A 56 6.59 -1.11 -6.37
N TYR A 57 6.81 -2.39 -6.66
CA TYR A 57 7.67 -3.25 -5.85
C TYR A 57 9.15 -3.02 -6.16
N THR A 58 10.02 -3.35 -5.21
CA THR A 58 11.46 -3.25 -5.39
C THR A 58 12.23 -4.38 -4.71
N ASN A 59 13.35 -4.75 -5.30
CA ASN A 59 14.37 -5.63 -4.72
C ASN A 59 15.71 -4.89 -4.52
N LYS A 60 15.72 -3.56 -4.70
CA LYS A 60 16.93 -2.75 -4.57
C LYS A 60 17.35 -2.69 -3.09
N LYS A 61 18.59 -3.12 -2.83
CA LYS A 61 19.18 -3.20 -1.48
C LYS A 61 18.99 -1.93 -0.64
N ALA A 62 19.16 -0.76 -1.28
CA ALA A 62 18.98 0.54 -0.64
C ALA A 62 17.61 0.76 0.01
N TYR A 63 16.55 0.11 -0.49
CA TYR A 63 15.20 0.18 0.09
C TYR A 63 14.87 -1.02 0.95
N THR A 64 15.37 -2.21 0.61
CA THR A 64 15.08 -3.42 1.38
C THR A 64 15.75 -3.42 2.75
N ASP A 65 16.97 -2.88 2.85
CA ASP A 65 17.75 -2.87 4.09
C ASP A 65 17.21 -1.85 5.11
N VAL A 66 16.58 -0.79 4.62
CA VAL A 66 16.04 0.31 5.45
C VAL A 66 14.54 0.18 5.69
N ALA A 67 13.84 -0.71 4.96
CA ALA A 67 12.43 -0.99 5.20
C ALA A 67 12.26 -1.57 6.61
N LYS A 68 11.48 -0.88 7.44
CA LYS A 68 11.17 -1.29 8.83
C LYS A 68 9.68 -1.28 9.13
N SER A 69 8.91 -0.56 8.32
CA SER A 69 7.47 -0.39 8.46
C SER A 69 6.71 -1.24 7.46
N TRP A 70 5.43 -1.47 7.76
CA TRP A 70 4.54 -2.29 6.95
C TRP A 70 3.42 -1.48 6.29
N ILE A 71 2.99 -1.93 5.11
CA ILE A 71 1.68 -1.58 4.55
C ILE A 71 0.63 -2.35 5.34
N VAL A 72 -0.36 -1.63 5.86
CA VAL A 72 -1.44 -2.18 6.67
C VAL A 72 -2.60 -2.62 5.79
N LYS A 73 -2.99 -1.76 4.84
CA LYS A 73 -4.16 -2.00 3.99
C LYS A 73 -4.08 -1.22 2.68
N ASN A 74 -4.56 -1.83 1.60
CA ASN A 74 -4.92 -1.11 0.37
C ASN A 74 -6.33 -0.52 0.54
N LEU A 75 -6.46 0.79 0.41
CA LEU A 75 -7.73 1.51 0.55
C LEU A 75 -8.40 1.80 -0.80
N GLN A 76 -7.76 1.47 -1.93
CA GLN A 76 -8.27 1.83 -3.25
C GLN A 76 -9.65 1.23 -3.53
N SER A 77 -9.89 -0.03 -3.16
CA SER A 77 -11.21 -0.65 -3.31
C SER A 77 -12.27 0.07 -2.48
N ASN A 78 -11.96 0.43 -1.22
CA ASN A 78 -12.88 1.15 -0.36
C ASN A 78 -13.29 2.52 -0.93
N ILE A 79 -12.36 3.19 -1.61
CA ILE A 79 -12.66 4.46 -2.29
C ILE A 79 -13.54 4.22 -3.50
N ASN A 80 -13.18 3.25 -4.36
CA ASN A 80 -13.97 2.94 -5.55
C ASN A 80 -15.42 2.58 -5.19
N ASP A 81 -15.62 1.73 -4.17
CA ASP A 81 -16.95 1.35 -3.69
C ASP A 81 -17.75 2.56 -3.16
N PHE A 82 -17.06 3.52 -2.52
CA PHE A 82 -17.69 4.75 -2.03
C PHE A 82 -18.10 5.69 -3.17
N GLU A 83 -17.21 5.91 -4.13
CA GLU A 83 -17.47 6.73 -5.31
C GLU A 83 -18.60 6.16 -6.16
N GLU A 84 -18.69 4.82 -6.31
CA GLU A 84 -19.79 4.16 -7.01
C GLU A 84 -21.13 4.42 -6.33
N LYS A 85 -21.21 4.27 -5.00
CA LYS A 85 -22.43 4.59 -4.24
C LYS A 85 -22.82 6.06 -4.37
N LEU A 86 -21.84 6.96 -4.34
CA LEU A 86 -22.05 8.39 -4.54
C LEU A 86 -22.62 8.68 -5.93
N LEU A 87 -22.11 8.02 -6.97
CA LEU A 87 -22.58 8.16 -8.35
C LEU A 87 -24.00 7.61 -8.55
N LEU A 88 -24.36 6.51 -7.88
CA LEU A 88 -25.68 5.88 -7.97
C LEU A 88 -26.75 6.60 -7.14
N GLY A 89 -26.35 7.54 -6.27
CA GLY A 89 -27.27 8.21 -5.34
C GLY A 89 -27.66 7.34 -4.14
N ASP A 90 -26.96 6.23 -3.91
CA ASP A 90 -27.23 5.25 -2.83
C ASP A 90 -26.73 5.70 -1.44
N LEU A 91 -26.32 6.97 -1.32
CA LEU A 91 -25.86 7.57 -0.06
C LEU A 91 -26.95 8.40 0.65
N GLU A 92 -28.13 8.53 0.04
CA GLU A 92 -29.36 9.11 0.61
C GLU A 92 -30.36 8.03 1.01
#